data_AF-A0A1Q3N7P1-F1
#
_entry.id   AF-A0A1Q3N7P1-F1
#
_cell.length_a   1.000
_cell.length_b   1.000
_cell.length_c   1.000
_cell.angle_alpha   90.00
_cell.angle_beta   90.00
_cell.angle_gamma   90.00
#
_symmetry.space_group_name_H-M   'P 1'
#
loop_
_entity.id
_entity.type
_entity.pdbx_description
1 polymer ?
#
loop_
_entity_poly.entity_id
_entity_poly.type
_entity_poly.pdbx_seq_one_letter_code
_entity_poly.pdbx_strand_id
1 'polypeptide(L)'
;MIGFPVGIFVANGMEWYFHKVWLHEFPSKNRNSPFFTHIAHHKRARLNDFHDEGYAESMFKNSEMYNEKSALIGLAAASTIFLPVAPFFTAGLYYGIWNYWKVHAKSHLDPEYAKKRIPWHYDHHMTSNQNANWCVTKPWFDYIMGTRVMTNVSITETNPLAINMPKWLEKRVNLVARRLLPKAYAQIDANTQFDQQNLRQGIEVAL
;
A
#
# COMPACT_ATOMS: atom_id res chain seq x y z
N MET A 1 3.66 -0.01 26.65
CA MET A 1 2.79 -1.13 26.22
C MET A 1 3.20 -1.59 24.83
N ILE A 2 3.92 -2.72 24.71
CA ILE A 2 4.44 -3.23 23.42
C ILE A 2 3.34 -3.58 22.40
N GLY A 3 2.10 -3.80 22.86
CA GLY A 3 0.97 -4.16 22.00
C GLY A 3 0.67 -3.14 20.90
N PHE A 4 0.83 -1.83 21.16
CA PHE A 4 0.50 -0.81 20.15
C PHE A 4 1.42 -0.84 18.92
N PRO A 5 2.77 -0.81 19.07
CA PRO A 5 3.67 -1.03 17.94
C PRO A 5 3.42 -2.36 17.19
N VAL A 6 3.12 -3.44 17.91
CA VAL A 6 2.77 -4.74 17.31
C VAL A 6 1.49 -4.63 16.49
N GLY A 7 0.47 -3.93 17.00
CA GLY A 7 -0.78 -3.67 16.28
C GLY A 7 -0.57 -2.90 14.98
N ILE A 8 0.29 -1.88 14.98
CA ILE A 8 0.65 -1.14 13.76
C ILE A 8 1.35 -2.05 12.74
N PHE A 9 2.30 -2.86 13.20
CA PHE A 9 3.01 -3.80 12.32
C PHE A 9 2.05 -4.82 11.70
N VAL A 10 1.14 -5.38 12.50
CA VAL A 10 0.11 -6.30 12.01
C VAL A 10 -0.85 -5.60 11.04
N ALA A 11 -1.28 -4.37 11.33
CA ALA A 11 -2.15 -3.61 10.43
C ALA A 11 -1.50 -3.41 9.05
N ASN A 12 -0.21 -3.09 8.98
CA ASN A 12 0.51 -2.96 7.70
C ASN A 12 0.65 -4.30 6.95
N GLY A 13 0.81 -5.41 7.66
CA GLY A 13 0.78 -6.75 7.04
C GLY A 13 -0.59 -7.13 6.50
N MET A 14 -1.66 -6.79 7.23
CA MET A 14 -3.04 -7.01 6.75
C MET A 14 -3.36 -6.10 5.57
N GLU A 15 -2.89 -4.84 5.58
CA GLU A 15 -2.99 -3.92 4.44
C GLU A 15 -2.39 -4.55 3.18
N TRP A 16 -1.14 -5.04 3.25
CA TRP A 16 -0.51 -5.77 2.14
C TRP A 16 -1.33 -6.98 1.69
N TYR A 17 -1.79 -7.80 2.63
CA TYR A 17 -2.53 -9.03 2.33
C TYR A 17 -3.88 -8.75 1.67
N PHE A 18 -4.70 -7.87 2.25
CA PHE A 18 -6.01 -7.55 1.70
C PHE A 18 -5.88 -6.86 0.34
N HIS A 19 -4.93 -5.94 0.20
CA HIS A 19 -4.75 -5.23 -1.05
C HIS A 19 -4.35 -6.19 -2.18
N LYS A 20 -3.37 -7.07 -1.93
CA LYS A 20 -2.99 -8.09 -2.90
C LYS A 20 -4.10 -9.10 -3.18
N VAL A 21 -4.57 -9.79 -2.15
CA VAL A 21 -5.41 -10.99 -2.30
C VAL A 21 -6.87 -10.61 -2.61
N TRP A 22 -7.42 -9.67 -1.87
CA TRP A 22 -8.86 -9.36 -1.93
C TRP A 22 -9.19 -8.23 -2.90
N LEU A 23 -8.28 -7.26 -3.08
CA LEU A 23 -8.54 -6.12 -3.95
C LEU A 23 -7.94 -6.26 -5.36
N HIS A 24 -6.96 -7.14 -5.57
CA HIS A 24 -6.39 -7.42 -6.90
C HIS A 24 -6.62 -8.86 -7.38
N GLU A 25 -6.09 -9.87 -6.68
CA GLU A 25 -6.15 -11.27 -7.14
C GLU A 25 -7.57 -11.85 -7.19
N PHE A 26 -8.42 -11.52 -6.22
CA PHE A 26 -9.79 -12.01 -6.18
C PHE A 26 -10.68 -11.41 -7.29
N PRO A 27 -10.79 -10.08 -7.47
CA PRO A 27 -11.65 -9.49 -8.49
C PRO A 27 -11.16 -9.73 -9.93
N SER A 28 -9.87 -10.00 -10.16
CA SER A 28 -9.38 -10.38 -11.50
C SER A 28 -10.02 -11.69 -12.01
N LYS A 29 -10.36 -12.60 -11.08
CA LYS A 29 -11.07 -13.85 -11.34
C LYS A 29 -12.59 -13.75 -11.12
N ASN A 30 -13.05 -12.79 -10.32
CA ASN A 30 -14.44 -12.62 -9.88
C ASN A 30 -14.93 -11.20 -10.15
N ARG A 31 -15.10 -10.84 -11.43
CA ARG A 31 -15.42 -9.46 -11.85
C ARG A 31 -16.76 -8.92 -11.34
N ASN A 32 -17.68 -9.79 -10.95
CA ASN A 32 -18.97 -9.40 -10.38
C ASN A 32 -18.92 -9.16 -8.86
N SER A 33 -17.75 -9.31 -8.24
CA SER A 33 -17.58 -9.07 -6.79
C SER A 33 -17.59 -7.58 -6.44
N PRO A 34 -17.99 -7.20 -5.22
CA PRO A 34 -17.89 -5.81 -4.77
C PRO A 34 -16.44 -5.27 -4.79
N PHE A 35 -15.44 -6.15 -4.70
CA PHE A 35 -14.02 -5.76 -4.77
C PHE A 35 -13.57 -5.31 -6.15
N PHE A 36 -14.32 -5.59 -7.23
CA PHE A 36 -13.98 -5.12 -8.57
C PHE A 36 -14.00 -3.58 -8.68
N THR A 37 -14.70 -2.91 -7.78
CA THR A 37 -14.67 -1.45 -7.64
C THR A 37 -13.24 -0.92 -7.41
N HIS A 38 -12.34 -1.71 -6.81
CA HIS A 38 -10.92 -1.36 -6.67
C HIS A 38 -10.16 -1.37 -8.00
N ILE A 39 -10.48 -2.29 -8.91
CA ILE A 39 -9.90 -2.31 -10.26
C ILE A 39 -10.36 -1.09 -11.07
N ALA A 40 -11.61 -0.67 -10.88
CA ALA A 40 -12.15 0.55 -11.50
C ALA A 40 -11.43 1.80 -10.97
N HIS A 41 -11.19 1.88 -9.65
CA HIS A 41 -10.37 2.90 -9.01
C HIS A 41 -8.98 2.98 -9.65
N HIS A 42 -8.29 1.83 -9.81
CA HIS A 42 -6.98 1.76 -10.46
C HIS A 42 -6.95 2.36 -11.85
N LYS A 43 -7.91 1.97 -12.70
CA LYS A 43 -8.03 2.50 -14.05
C LYS A 43 -8.28 4.01 -14.04
N ARG A 44 -9.20 4.50 -13.20
CA ARG A 44 -9.51 5.93 -13.11
C ARG A 44 -8.32 6.74 -12.62
N ALA A 45 -7.68 6.31 -11.53
CA ALA A 45 -6.51 6.98 -10.98
C ALA A 45 -5.40 7.07 -12.03
N ARG A 46 -5.09 5.98 -12.75
CA ARG A 46 -4.06 6.02 -13.81
C ARG A 46 -4.39 6.99 -14.94
N LEU A 47 -5.65 7.00 -15.41
CA LEU A 47 -6.09 7.90 -16.49
C LEU A 47 -6.11 9.37 -16.09
N ASN A 48 -6.16 9.65 -14.78
CA ASN A 48 -6.24 11.00 -14.22
C ASN A 48 -4.97 11.39 -13.47
N ASP A 49 -3.80 10.91 -13.90
CA ASP A 49 -2.49 11.25 -13.31
C ASP A 49 -2.43 11.02 -11.78
N PHE A 50 -2.96 9.88 -11.35
CA PHE A 50 -3.15 9.43 -9.97
C PHE A 50 -4.28 10.12 -9.19
N HIS A 51 -4.86 11.18 -9.73
CA HIS A 51 -5.94 11.92 -9.07
C HIS A 51 -7.25 11.13 -9.09
N ASP A 52 -7.96 11.17 -7.96
CA ASP A 52 -9.27 10.53 -7.85
C ASP A 52 -10.22 11.35 -6.96
N GLU A 53 -11.15 12.03 -7.62
CA GLU A 53 -12.18 12.85 -6.98
C GLU A 53 -13.20 12.03 -6.18
N GLY A 54 -13.30 10.71 -6.41
CA GLY A 54 -14.19 9.83 -5.65
C GLY A 54 -13.96 9.92 -4.14
N TYR A 55 -12.71 10.16 -3.70
CA TYR A 55 -12.36 10.36 -2.29
C TYR A 55 -12.91 11.65 -1.66
N ALA A 56 -13.36 12.61 -2.46
CA ALA A 56 -14.08 13.79 -1.98
C ALA A 56 -15.59 13.52 -1.80
N GLU A 57 -16.11 12.40 -2.32
CA GLU A 57 -17.52 12.09 -2.30
C GLU A 57 -17.97 11.40 -1.00
N SER A 58 -19.27 11.48 -0.74
CA SER A 58 -19.90 10.70 0.32
C SER A 58 -19.92 9.22 -0.05
N MET A 59 -19.71 8.36 0.94
CA MET A 59 -19.82 6.90 0.76
C MET A 59 -21.23 6.45 0.40
N PHE A 60 -22.25 7.29 0.60
CA PHE A 60 -23.62 6.98 0.19
C PHE A 60 -23.92 7.40 -1.26
N LYS A 61 -22.97 8.05 -1.94
CA LYS A 61 -23.08 8.48 -3.33
C LYS A 61 -22.13 7.71 -4.26
N ASN A 62 -21.05 7.18 -3.70
CA ASN A 62 -20.00 6.49 -4.44
C ASN A 62 -19.83 5.05 -3.94
N SER A 63 -19.97 4.07 -4.83
CA SER A 63 -19.88 2.64 -4.48
C SER A 63 -18.49 2.19 -4.09
N GLU A 64 -17.43 2.79 -4.65
CA GLU A 64 -16.04 2.50 -4.25
C GLU A 64 -15.80 2.97 -2.81
N MET A 65 -16.22 4.21 -2.51
CA MET A 65 -16.11 4.76 -1.15
C MET A 65 -16.99 4.00 -0.16
N TYR A 66 -18.16 3.52 -0.59
CA TYR A 66 -19.02 2.65 0.19
C TYR A 66 -18.30 1.35 0.58
N ASN A 67 -17.74 0.65 -0.41
CA ASN A 67 -17.11 -0.65 -0.22
C ASN A 67 -15.86 -0.54 0.66
N GLU A 68 -14.98 0.43 0.39
CA GLU A 68 -13.76 0.62 1.18
C GLU A 68 -14.09 0.96 2.63
N LYS A 69 -14.95 1.97 2.89
CA LYS A 69 -15.30 2.34 4.27
C LYS A 69 -16.04 1.22 5.00
N SER A 70 -16.93 0.49 4.31
CA SER A 70 -17.64 -0.65 4.91
C SER A 70 -16.67 -1.77 5.29
N ALA A 71 -15.68 -2.07 4.44
CA ALA A 71 -14.63 -3.04 4.76
C ALA A 71 -13.79 -2.58 5.97
N LEU A 72 -13.40 -1.31 6.03
CA LEU A 72 -12.63 -0.76 7.15
C LEU A 72 -13.42 -0.78 8.48
N ILE A 73 -14.72 -0.45 8.44
CA ILE A 73 -15.62 -0.57 9.61
C ILE A 73 -15.73 -2.05 10.03
N GLY A 74 -15.88 -2.97 9.07
CA GLY A 74 -15.90 -4.41 9.33
C GLY A 74 -14.62 -4.91 10.00
N LEU A 75 -13.45 -4.47 9.52
CA LEU A 75 -12.16 -4.78 10.13
C LEU A 75 -12.04 -4.22 11.55
N ALA A 76 -12.51 -2.99 11.78
CA ALA A 76 -12.54 -2.41 13.11
C ALA A 76 -13.41 -3.25 14.05
N ALA A 77 -14.64 -3.57 13.65
CA ALA A 77 -15.54 -4.43 14.42
C ALA A 77 -14.93 -5.81 14.72
N ALA A 78 -14.33 -6.46 13.71
CA ALA A 78 -13.66 -7.74 13.87
C ALA A 78 -12.47 -7.65 14.85
N SER A 79 -11.68 -6.58 14.81
CA SER A 79 -10.54 -6.40 15.71
C SER A 79 -10.93 -6.08 17.16
N THR A 80 -12.16 -5.62 17.41
CA THR A 80 -12.69 -5.32 18.75
C THR A 80 -12.68 -6.53 19.68
N ILE A 81 -12.73 -7.76 19.14
CA ILE A 81 -12.67 -8.99 19.94
C ILE A 81 -11.41 -9.07 20.81
N PHE A 82 -10.32 -8.42 20.40
CA PHE A 82 -9.06 -8.39 21.13
C PHE A 82 -9.05 -7.38 22.29
N LEU A 83 -10.01 -6.44 22.34
CA LEU A 83 -10.01 -5.32 23.28
C LEU A 83 -9.93 -5.76 24.76
N PRO A 84 -10.63 -6.82 25.23
CA PRO A 84 -10.58 -7.23 26.63
C PRO A 84 -9.22 -7.77 27.09
N VAL A 85 -8.44 -8.34 26.17
CA VAL A 85 -7.18 -9.04 26.49
C VAL A 85 -5.93 -8.30 26.02
N ALA A 86 -6.06 -7.49 24.97
CA ALA A 86 -4.94 -6.80 24.33
C ALA A 86 -5.33 -5.37 23.87
N PRO A 87 -5.77 -4.49 24.79
CA PRO A 87 -6.36 -3.20 24.42
C PRO A 87 -5.43 -2.29 23.63
N PHE A 88 -4.12 -2.30 23.94
CA PHE A 88 -3.15 -1.50 23.19
C PHE A 88 -2.84 -2.08 21.81
N PHE A 89 -2.94 -3.40 21.64
CA PHE A 89 -2.87 -4.03 20.32
C PHE A 89 -4.08 -3.65 19.47
N THR A 90 -5.29 -3.74 20.03
CA THR A 90 -6.52 -3.26 19.37
C THR A 90 -6.44 -1.78 19.01
N ALA A 91 -5.92 -0.93 19.90
CA ALA A 91 -5.70 0.49 19.60
C ALA A 91 -4.72 0.69 18.43
N GLY A 92 -3.68 -0.15 18.32
CA GLY A 92 -2.75 -0.14 17.18
C GLY A 92 -3.43 -0.53 15.87
N LEU A 93 -4.34 -1.52 15.89
CA LEU A 93 -5.14 -1.92 14.73
C LEU A 93 -6.11 -0.80 14.32
N TYR A 94 -6.83 -0.19 15.27
CA TYR A 94 -7.72 0.94 14.99
C TYR A 94 -6.96 2.12 14.39
N TYR A 95 -5.79 2.45 14.93
CA TYR A 95 -4.90 3.45 14.36
C TYR A 95 -4.51 3.08 12.93
N GLY A 96 -4.14 1.83 12.67
CA GLY A 96 -3.80 1.33 11.34
C GLY A 96 -4.94 1.51 10.33
N ILE A 97 -6.16 1.10 10.68
CA ILE A 97 -7.36 1.22 9.85
C ILE A 97 -7.67 2.69 9.52
N TRP A 98 -7.66 3.56 10.53
CA TRP A 98 -7.89 4.99 10.33
C TRP A 98 -6.79 5.63 9.47
N ASN A 99 -5.53 5.28 9.76
CA ASN A 99 -4.39 5.84 9.05
C ASN A 99 -4.35 5.39 7.59
N TYR A 100 -4.76 4.14 7.30
CA TYR A 100 -4.95 3.63 5.94
C TYR A 100 -5.91 4.53 5.16
N TRP A 101 -7.15 4.70 5.63
CA TRP A 101 -8.13 5.56 4.95
C TRP A 101 -7.60 6.97 4.72
N LYS A 102 -7.06 7.58 5.77
CA LYS A 102 -6.55 8.95 5.73
C LYS A 102 -5.42 9.11 4.71
N VAL A 103 -4.45 8.20 4.70
CA VAL A 103 -3.29 8.27 3.81
C VAL A 103 -3.70 7.93 2.37
N HIS A 104 -4.56 6.94 2.19
CA HIS A 104 -5.07 6.53 0.88
C HIS A 104 -5.82 7.68 0.20
N ALA A 105 -6.86 8.19 0.86
CA ALA A 105 -7.67 9.29 0.34
C ALA A 105 -6.84 10.54 0.08
N LYS A 106 -5.95 10.92 1.02
CA LYS A 106 -5.07 12.07 0.82
C LYS A 106 -4.15 11.89 -0.38
N SER A 107 -3.62 10.68 -0.60
CA SER A 107 -2.69 10.43 -1.69
C SER A 107 -3.34 10.64 -3.06
N HIS A 108 -4.60 10.23 -3.21
CA HIS A 108 -5.35 10.44 -4.45
C HIS A 108 -5.89 11.86 -4.62
N LEU A 109 -6.24 12.53 -3.52
CA LEU A 109 -6.66 13.94 -3.58
C LEU A 109 -5.48 14.90 -3.80
N ASP A 110 -4.26 14.50 -3.44
CA ASP A 110 -3.02 15.25 -3.61
C ASP A 110 -1.90 14.36 -4.19
N PRO A 111 -1.86 14.16 -5.52
CA PRO A 111 -0.84 13.34 -6.18
C PRO A 111 0.60 13.80 -5.93
N GLU A 112 0.83 15.10 -5.75
CA GLU A 112 2.16 15.63 -5.46
C GLU A 112 2.63 15.26 -4.05
N TYR A 113 1.72 15.22 -3.08
CA TYR A 113 2.00 14.62 -1.79
C TYR A 113 2.33 13.13 -1.93
N ALA A 114 1.55 12.37 -2.72
CA ALA A 114 1.78 10.94 -2.91
C ALA A 114 3.16 10.65 -3.51
N LYS A 115 3.52 11.28 -4.63
CA LYS A 115 4.84 11.14 -5.29
C LYS A 115 6.02 11.36 -4.35
N LYS A 116 5.87 12.25 -3.36
CA LYS A 116 6.97 12.67 -2.46
C LYS A 116 6.98 11.93 -1.13
N ARG A 117 5.82 11.58 -0.59
CA ARG A 117 5.68 11.08 0.79
C ARG A 117 5.24 9.63 0.87
N ILE A 118 4.49 9.18 -0.13
CA ILE A 118 3.94 7.82 -0.23
C ILE A 118 4.27 7.26 -1.63
N PRO A 119 5.57 7.29 -2.04
CA PRO A 119 5.96 6.96 -3.40
C PRO A 119 5.61 5.52 -3.79
N TRP A 120 5.62 4.57 -2.86
CA TRP A 120 5.23 3.19 -3.12
C TRP A 120 3.76 3.07 -3.56
N HIS A 121 2.83 3.84 -2.97
CA HIS A 121 1.43 3.84 -3.39
C HIS A 121 1.26 4.58 -4.72
N TYR A 122 2.03 5.64 -4.95
CA TYR A 122 2.06 6.27 -6.27
C TYR A 122 2.56 5.30 -7.35
N ASP A 123 3.66 4.61 -7.08
CA ASP A 123 4.25 3.60 -7.95
C ASP A 123 3.22 2.50 -8.24
N HIS A 124 2.53 1.97 -7.22
CA HIS A 124 1.46 0.96 -7.36
C HIS A 124 0.46 1.27 -8.49
N HIS A 125 0.07 2.53 -8.66
CA HIS A 125 -0.85 2.94 -9.71
C HIS A 125 -0.15 3.36 -11.01
N MET A 126 1.09 3.83 -10.97
CA MET A 126 1.71 4.58 -12.07
C MET A 126 2.90 3.87 -12.72
N THR A 127 3.38 2.74 -12.18
CA THR A 127 4.42 1.90 -12.80
C THR A 127 3.88 0.98 -13.89
N SER A 128 4.75 0.30 -14.66
CA SER A 128 4.24 -0.61 -15.69
C SER A 128 3.41 -1.74 -15.09
N ASN A 129 3.81 -2.24 -13.92
CA ASN A 129 3.18 -3.31 -13.19
C ASN A 129 2.38 -2.77 -11.99
N GLN A 130 1.05 -2.90 -12.04
CA GLN A 130 0.16 -2.59 -10.92
C GLN A 130 0.00 -3.77 -9.94
N ASN A 131 0.55 -4.94 -10.27
CA ASN A 131 0.59 -6.12 -9.41
C ASN A 131 1.85 -6.13 -8.52
N ALA A 132 2.16 -4.99 -7.90
CA ALA A 132 3.30 -4.75 -7.01
C ALA A 132 3.00 -3.57 -6.07
N ASN A 133 3.84 -3.33 -5.06
CA ASN A 133 3.69 -2.20 -4.13
C ASN A 133 2.33 -2.17 -3.41
N TRP A 134 1.98 -3.24 -2.70
CA TRP A 134 0.64 -3.44 -2.13
C TRP A 134 0.36 -2.61 -0.88
N CYS A 135 1.38 -2.10 -0.20
CA CYS A 135 1.15 -1.25 0.95
C CYS A 135 0.75 0.16 0.51
N VAL A 136 -0.06 0.82 1.32
CA VAL A 136 -0.48 2.22 1.19
C VAL A 136 0.19 3.07 2.27
N THR A 137 0.20 2.65 3.54
CA THR A 137 0.65 3.50 4.66
C THR A 137 2.16 3.49 4.86
N LYS A 138 2.78 2.32 4.73
CA LYS A 138 4.23 2.10 4.85
C LYS A 138 4.65 0.91 3.99
N PRO A 139 5.81 0.93 3.31
CA PRO A 139 6.19 -0.14 2.38
C PRO A 139 6.76 -1.38 3.09
N TRP A 140 6.55 -1.56 4.39
CA TRP A 140 7.31 -2.56 5.18
C TRP A 140 7.07 -3.97 4.66
N PHE A 141 5.82 -4.35 4.44
CA PHE A 141 5.50 -5.67 3.91
C PHE A 141 5.84 -5.82 2.42
N ASP A 142 5.93 -4.73 1.66
CA ASP A 142 6.50 -4.81 0.31
C ASP A 142 7.98 -5.16 0.31
N TYR A 143 8.74 -4.63 1.26
CA TYR A 143 10.14 -5.02 1.45
C TYR A 143 10.29 -6.43 2.03
N ILE A 144 9.44 -6.82 2.99
CA ILE A 144 9.49 -8.15 3.62
C ILE A 144 9.11 -9.25 2.60
N MET A 145 8.07 -9.00 1.80
CA MET A 145 7.53 -9.97 0.85
C MET A 145 8.17 -9.89 -0.54
N GLY A 146 9.07 -8.92 -0.78
CA GLY A 146 9.77 -8.78 -2.05
C GLY A 146 8.91 -8.22 -3.18
N THR A 147 7.85 -7.47 -2.86
CA THR A 147 6.88 -6.92 -3.81
C THR A 147 7.08 -5.44 -4.11
N ARG A 148 8.10 -4.80 -3.53
CA ARG A 148 8.48 -3.40 -3.86
C ARG A 148 9.06 -3.31 -5.27
N VAL A 149 8.61 -2.33 -6.06
CA VAL A 149 9.07 -1.99 -7.41
C VAL A 149 9.27 -0.48 -7.51
N MET A 150 10.52 -0.04 -7.69
CA MET A 150 10.91 1.38 -7.62
C MET A 150 11.26 1.93 -9.00
N THR A 151 10.59 2.98 -9.45
CA THR A 151 10.87 3.59 -10.76
C THR A 151 11.09 5.10 -10.65
N ASN A 152 11.32 5.75 -11.78
CA ASN A 152 11.56 7.19 -11.86
C ASN A 152 10.26 8.02 -11.91
N VAL A 153 9.08 7.40 -11.74
CA VAL A 153 7.79 8.12 -11.72
C VAL A 153 7.51 8.81 -10.39
N SER A 154 8.22 8.43 -9.32
CA SER A 154 8.08 9.01 -7.97
C SER A 154 9.45 9.20 -7.28
N ILE A 155 9.44 9.80 -6.08
CA ILE A 155 10.66 9.95 -5.26
C ILE A 155 10.79 8.75 -4.34
N THR A 156 11.58 7.76 -4.73
CA THR A 156 11.81 6.55 -3.95
C THR A 156 12.35 6.84 -2.54
N GLU A 157 11.83 6.11 -1.56
CA GLU A 157 12.30 6.12 -0.19
C GLU A 157 13.74 5.61 -0.06
N THR A 158 14.52 6.20 0.85
CA THR A 158 15.95 5.88 1.02
C THR A 158 16.21 4.64 1.88
N ASN A 159 15.18 4.16 2.59
CA ASN A 159 15.26 3.03 3.50
C ASN A 159 13.90 2.32 3.63
N PRO A 160 13.89 1.02 3.97
CA PRO A 160 12.66 0.21 3.98
C PRO A 160 11.66 0.61 5.07
N LEU A 161 12.07 1.42 6.04
CA LEU A 161 11.18 1.94 7.08
C LEU A 161 10.40 3.19 6.62
N ALA A 162 10.82 3.80 5.51
CA ALA A 162 10.28 5.05 4.97
C ALA A 162 10.19 6.16 6.04
N ILE A 163 11.30 6.38 6.76
CA ILE A 163 11.45 7.45 7.75
C ILE A 163 12.77 8.19 7.53
N ASN A 164 12.81 9.48 7.85
CA ASN A 164 14.04 10.25 7.81
C ASN A 164 14.94 9.86 9.00
N MET A 165 16.21 9.61 8.75
CA MET A 165 17.19 9.27 9.79
C MET A 165 18.60 9.72 9.41
N PRO A 166 19.54 9.85 10.38
CA PRO A 166 20.92 10.17 10.07
C PRO A 166 21.57 9.14 9.15
N LYS A 167 22.40 9.58 8.19
CA LYS A 167 23.01 8.72 7.16
C LYS A 167 23.75 7.50 7.72
N TRP A 168 24.38 7.61 8.90
CA TRP A 168 25.09 6.49 9.52
C TRP A 168 24.13 5.38 9.98
N LEU A 169 22.94 5.74 10.45
CA LEU A 169 21.91 4.80 10.90
C LEU A 169 21.20 4.18 9.69
N GLU A 170 20.90 5.00 8.69
CA GLU A 170 20.28 4.55 7.43
C GLU A 170 21.10 3.44 6.76
N LYS A 171 22.42 3.65 6.64
CA LYS A 171 23.34 2.64 6.10
C LYS A 171 23.26 1.31 6.86
N ARG A 172 23.16 1.36 8.20
CA ARG A 172 23.05 0.16 9.03
C ARG A 172 21.70 -0.53 8.84
N VAL A 173 20.60 0.23 8.82
CA VAL A 173 19.25 -0.29 8.58
C VAL A 173 19.19 -1.00 7.22
N ASN A 174 19.69 -0.35 6.16
CA ASN A 174 19.69 -0.92 4.81
C ASN A 174 20.57 -2.18 4.71
N LEU A 175 21.75 -2.16 5.33
CA LEU A 175 22.64 -3.33 5.38
C LEU A 175 21.98 -4.51 6.09
N VAL A 176 21.39 -4.27 7.26
CA VAL A 176 20.72 -5.30 8.06
C VAL A 176 19.50 -5.85 7.31
N ALA A 177 18.68 -4.98 6.71
CA ALA A 177 17.50 -5.41 5.95
C ALA A 177 17.87 -6.32 4.78
N ARG A 178 18.89 -5.94 3.97
CA ARG A 178 19.41 -6.77 2.88
C ARG A 178 20.00 -8.10 3.37
N ARG A 179 20.64 -8.11 4.54
CA ARG A 179 21.21 -9.34 5.13
C ARG A 179 20.14 -10.28 5.67
N LEU A 180 19.08 -9.75 6.27
CA LEU A 180 17.99 -10.56 6.84
C LEU A 180 17.02 -11.08 5.77
N LEU A 181 16.82 -10.35 4.68
CA LEU A 181 15.84 -10.64 3.64
C LEU A 181 16.48 -10.75 2.24
N PRO A 182 17.56 -11.55 2.04
CA PRO A 182 18.33 -11.53 0.80
C PRO A 182 17.50 -11.90 -0.43
N LYS A 183 16.58 -12.87 -0.29
CA LYS A 183 15.68 -13.29 -1.39
C LYS A 183 14.70 -12.18 -1.76
N ALA A 184 14.12 -11.50 -0.77
CA ALA A 184 13.17 -10.41 -1.01
C ALA A 184 13.85 -9.25 -1.74
N TYR A 185 15.05 -8.87 -1.31
CA TYR A 185 15.82 -7.81 -1.98
C TYR A 185 16.28 -8.20 -3.38
N ALA A 186 16.67 -9.46 -3.62
CA ALA A 186 16.97 -9.93 -4.97
C ALA A 186 15.74 -9.82 -5.88
N GLN A 187 14.55 -10.17 -5.38
CA GLN A 187 13.30 -10.04 -6.12
C GLN A 187 12.95 -8.57 -6.40
N ILE A 188 13.12 -7.70 -5.42
CA ILE A 188 12.88 -6.25 -5.55
C ILE A 188 13.81 -5.65 -6.62
N ASP A 189 15.10 -5.97 -6.56
CA ASP A 189 16.09 -5.47 -7.52
C ASP A 189 15.75 -5.97 -8.95
N ALA A 190 15.37 -7.24 -9.11
CA ALA A 190 14.96 -7.81 -10.41
C ALA A 190 13.66 -7.21 -10.95
N ASN A 191 12.61 -7.12 -10.14
CA ASN A 191 11.32 -6.55 -10.54
C ASN A 191 11.46 -5.07 -10.91
N THR A 192 12.28 -4.33 -10.16
CA THR A 192 12.57 -2.92 -10.43
C THR A 192 13.25 -2.74 -11.78
N GLN A 193 14.26 -3.54 -12.11
CA GLN A 193 14.93 -3.48 -13.41
C GLN A 193 13.97 -3.78 -14.56
N PHE A 194 13.16 -4.83 -14.40
CA PHE A 194 12.16 -5.22 -15.40
C PHE A 194 11.11 -4.13 -15.63
N ASP A 195 10.57 -3.55 -14.56
CA ASP A 195 9.52 -2.53 -14.67
C ASP A 195 10.06 -1.23 -15.30
N GLN A 196 11.27 -0.82 -14.94
CA GLN A 196 11.94 0.32 -15.59
C GLN A 196 12.16 0.11 -17.09
N GLN A 197 12.45 -1.13 -17.51
CA GLN A 197 12.57 -1.46 -18.93
C GLN A 197 11.21 -1.34 -19.64
N ASN A 198 10.14 -1.89 -19.06
CA ASN A 198 8.79 -1.79 -19.62
C ASN A 198 8.34 -0.34 -19.76
N LEU A 199 8.55 0.49 -18.72
CA LEU A 199 8.22 1.91 -18.77
C LEU A 199 8.93 2.64 -19.91
N ARG A 200 10.23 2.36 -20.15
CA ARG A 200 10.98 2.94 -21.28
C ARG A 200 10.43 2.50 -22.65
N GLN A 201 9.79 1.35 -22.70
CA GLN A 201 9.20 0.78 -23.91
C GLN A 201 7.71 1.13 -24.06
N GLY A 202 7.12 1.85 -23.10
CA GLY A 202 5.68 2.15 -23.09
C GLY A 202 4.81 0.91 -22.89
N ILE A 203 5.35 -0.15 -22.27
CA ILE A 203 4.63 -1.40 -21.99
C ILE A 203 3.93 -1.26 -20.64
N GLU A 204 2.63 -1.58 -20.61
CA GLU A 204 1.86 -1.73 -19.37
C GLU A 204 1.50 -3.20 -19.16
N VAL A 205 1.69 -3.70 -17.95
CA VAL A 205 1.29 -5.05 -17.55
C VAL A 205 -0.18 -5.02 -17.16
N ALA A 206 -0.98 -5.92 -17.76
CA ALA A 206 -2.39 -6.01 -17.46
C ALA A 206 -2.66 -6.40 -16.00
N LEU A 207 -3.71 -5.79 -15.43
CA LEU A 207 -4.32 -6.14 -14.15
C LEU A 207 -5.18 -7.41 -14.23
#